data_AF-A0A7X0A8T4-F1
#
_entry.id   AF-A0A7X0A8T4-F1
#
_cell.length_a   1.000
_cell.length_b   1.000
_cell.length_c   1.000
_cell.angle_alpha   90.00
_cell.angle_beta   90.00
_cell.angle_gamma   90.00
#
_symmetry.space_group_name_H-M   'P 1'
#
loop_
_entity.id
_entity.type
_entity.pdbx_description
1 polymer ?
#
loop_
_entity_poly.entity_id
_entity_poly.type
_entity_poly.pdbx_seq_one_letter_code
_entity_poly.pdbx_strand_id
1 'polypeptide(L)'
;MTTAEITYTRPQLFKGKKINLVPKGSTKAREEAKQSWYIEFFFYDPATRNMERFGFSKNLNRVKDPKEKFILFTELLETYIEALDGGWSPIDERSNDKLKRQIVSLSLEEGKVLFEAYHEAKGARKKSIQYNNLSAHKIRCPNRRLLSLNSDACHR
;
A
#
# COMPACT_ATOMS: atom_id res chain seq x y z
N MET A 1 32.27 9.14 13.92
CA MET A 1 31.40 9.68 12.87
C MET A 1 30.60 8.53 12.31
N THR A 2 29.33 8.42 12.68
CA THR A 2 28.41 7.40 12.16
C THR A 2 28.03 7.82 10.74
N THR A 3 28.70 7.27 9.74
CA THR A 3 28.22 7.31 8.35
C THR A 3 26.83 6.67 8.36
N ALA A 4 25.80 7.45 8.05
CA ALA A 4 24.47 6.91 7.82
C ALA A 4 24.60 5.84 6.73
N GLU A 5 24.40 4.56 7.09
CA GLU A 5 24.39 3.46 6.13
C GLU A 5 23.24 3.74 5.17
N ILE A 6 23.58 4.16 3.95
CA ILE A 6 22.60 4.41 2.90
C ILE A 6 22.03 3.04 2.52
N THR A 7 20.81 2.75 3.00
CA THR A 7 20.14 1.47 2.79
C THR A 7 19.59 1.32 1.37
N TYR A 8 19.36 2.42 0.66
CA TYR A 8 18.87 2.40 -0.73
C TYR A 8 19.34 3.59 -1.56
N THR A 9 19.39 3.38 -2.87
CA THR A 9 19.60 4.46 -3.86
C THR A 9 18.26 5.09 -4.24
N ARG A 10 18.26 6.39 -4.53
CA ARG A 10 17.04 7.10 -4.95
C ARG A 10 16.48 6.48 -6.24
N PRO A 11 15.17 6.14 -6.28
CA PRO A 11 14.53 5.62 -7.48
C PRO A 11 14.67 6.54 -8.69
N GLN A 12 14.86 5.92 -9.87
CA GLN A 12 14.98 6.62 -11.14
C GLN A 12 14.09 5.99 -12.20
N LEU A 13 13.52 6.84 -13.07
CA LEU A 13 12.70 6.42 -14.20
C LEU A 13 13.57 6.20 -15.44
N PHE A 14 13.54 4.98 -15.97
CA PHE A 14 14.23 4.60 -17.21
C PHE A 14 13.22 4.45 -18.35
N LYS A 15 13.47 5.18 -19.45
CA LYS A 15 12.56 5.25 -20.61
C LYS A 15 13.00 4.41 -21.82
N GLY A 16 14.08 3.63 -21.69
CA GLY A 16 14.64 2.83 -22.77
C GLY A 16 15.72 3.57 -23.57
N LYS A 17 15.85 3.25 -24.87
CA LYS A 17 16.89 3.80 -25.75
C LYS A 17 16.44 5.14 -26.32
N LYS A 18 17.32 6.14 -26.32
CA LYS A 18 17.06 7.42 -27.00
C LYS A 18 16.81 7.19 -28.49
N ILE A 19 15.72 7.74 -29.01
CA ILE A 19 15.30 7.56 -30.40
C ILE A 19 15.82 8.73 -31.23
N ASN A 20 16.78 8.44 -32.12
CA ASN A 20 17.41 9.44 -32.97
C ASN A 20 16.66 9.66 -34.29
N LEU A 21 16.04 8.60 -34.83
CA LEU A 21 15.35 8.63 -36.11
C LEU A 21 13.85 8.41 -35.88
N VAL A 22 13.03 9.31 -36.41
CA VAL A 22 11.57 9.28 -36.26
C VAL A 22 10.95 9.07 -37.64
N PRO A 23 10.12 8.03 -37.87
CA PRO A 23 9.45 7.84 -39.14
C PRO A 23 8.42 8.94 -39.40
N LYS A 24 8.21 9.27 -40.69
CA LYS A 24 7.20 10.27 -41.12
C LYS A 24 5.82 9.88 -40.57
N GLY A 25 5.16 10.84 -39.90
CA GLY A 25 3.83 10.66 -39.32
C GLY A 25 3.80 10.27 -37.83
N SER A 26 4.96 10.08 -37.20
CA SER A 26 5.06 9.84 -35.75
C SER A 26 5.79 10.98 -35.05
N THR A 27 5.56 11.11 -33.73
CA THR A 27 6.30 12.04 -32.87
C THR A 27 7.31 11.27 -32.02
N LYS A 28 8.43 11.91 -31.66
CA LYS A 28 9.45 11.33 -30.78
C LYS A 28 8.85 10.69 -29.53
N ALA A 29 7.96 11.43 -28.86
CA ALA A 29 7.28 10.98 -27.65
C ALA A 29 6.45 9.71 -27.86
N ARG A 30 5.85 9.54 -29.05
CA ARG A 30 5.03 8.36 -29.37
C ARG A 30 5.87 7.12 -29.59
N GLU A 31 7.03 7.28 -30.21
CA GLU A 31 7.99 6.18 -30.35
C GLU A 31 8.66 5.83 -29.01
N GLU A 32 8.97 6.83 -28.16
CA GLU A 32 9.47 6.59 -26.80
C GLU A 32 8.45 5.85 -25.93
N ALA A 33 7.17 6.17 -26.06
CA ALA A 33 6.10 5.49 -25.32
C ALA A 33 5.92 4.01 -25.73
N LYS A 34 6.34 3.62 -26.94
CA LYS A 34 6.35 2.21 -27.35
C LYS A 34 7.40 1.39 -26.61
N GLN A 35 8.47 2.01 -26.11
CA GLN A 35 9.51 1.32 -25.36
C GLN A 35 9.03 0.95 -23.95
N SER A 36 9.64 -0.09 -23.37
CA SER A 36 9.35 -0.50 -21.99
C SER A 36 9.99 0.47 -21.00
N TRP A 37 9.17 1.10 -20.18
CA TRP A 37 9.62 1.97 -19.09
C TRP A 37 9.58 1.18 -17.78
N TYR A 38 10.51 1.51 -16.89
CA TYR A 38 10.60 0.91 -15.56
C TYR A 38 11.26 1.89 -14.60
N ILE A 39 10.97 1.69 -13.33
CA ILE A 39 11.63 2.39 -12.23
C ILE A 39 12.63 1.44 -11.62
N GLU A 40 13.83 1.93 -11.40
CA GLU A 40 14.93 1.17 -10.84
C GLU A 40 15.49 1.87 -9.61
N PHE A 41 15.85 1.05 -8.62
CA PHE A 41 16.67 1.46 -7.50
C PHE A 41 17.47 0.26 -6.99
N PHE A 42 18.50 0.57 -6.21
CA PHE A 42 19.31 -0.42 -5.51
C PHE A 42 18.96 -0.43 -4.03
N PHE A 43 18.88 -1.60 -3.44
CA PHE A 43 18.61 -1.79 -2.02
C PHE A 43 19.70 -2.68 -1.42
N TYR A 44 20.19 -2.30 -0.24
CA TYR A 44 21.19 -3.06 0.48
C TYR A 44 20.55 -4.25 1.19
N ASP A 45 20.99 -5.45 0.84
CA ASP A 45 20.60 -6.66 1.57
C ASP A 45 21.63 -6.99 2.65
N PRO A 46 21.26 -6.97 3.95
CA PRO A 46 22.16 -7.32 5.03
C PRO A 46 22.57 -8.80 5.02
N ALA A 47 21.78 -9.70 4.40
CA ALA A 47 22.09 -11.13 4.35
C ALA A 47 23.22 -11.43 3.37
N THR A 48 23.16 -10.87 2.17
CA THR A 48 24.18 -11.05 1.12
C THR A 48 25.29 -10.00 1.15
N ARG A 49 25.13 -8.92 1.92
CA ARG A 49 26.01 -7.74 1.99
C ARG A 49 26.21 -7.04 0.65
N ASN A 50 25.31 -7.23 -0.28
CA ASN A 50 25.37 -6.67 -1.63
C ASN A 50 24.21 -5.70 -1.88
N MET A 51 24.41 -4.83 -2.86
CA MET A 51 23.36 -3.96 -3.39
C MET A 51 22.59 -4.71 -4.47
N GLU A 52 21.35 -5.07 -4.18
CA GLU A 52 20.48 -5.74 -5.14
C GLU A 52 19.68 -4.72 -5.96
N ARG A 53 19.52 -5.01 -7.25
CA ARG A 53 18.79 -4.15 -8.19
C ARG A 53 17.33 -4.58 -8.25
N PHE A 54 16.42 -3.63 -8.02
CA PHE A 54 14.98 -3.84 -8.15
C PHE A 54 14.42 -2.98 -9.29
N GLY A 55 13.67 -3.63 -10.20
CA GLY A 55 13.05 -2.99 -11.36
C GLY A 55 11.54 -3.20 -11.37
N PHE A 56 10.77 -2.10 -11.35
CA PHE A 56 9.30 -2.15 -11.31
C PHE A 56 8.68 -1.41 -12.49
N SER A 57 7.71 -2.05 -13.15
CA SER A 57 6.90 -1.43 -14.21
C SER A 57 5.39 -1.50 -13.98
N LYS A 58 4.93 -2.32 -13.02
CA LYS A 58 3.52 -2.53 -12.63
C LYS A 58 2.52 -2.57 -13.81
N ASN A 59 2.91 -3.17 -14.94
CA ASN A 59 2.11 -3.26 -16.17
C ASN A 59 1.68 -1.90 -16.80
N LEU A 60 2.28 -0.78 -16.40
CA LEU A 60 1.99 0.56 -16.95
C LEU A 60 2.45 0.73 -18.41
N ASN A 61 3.28 -0.18 -18.90
CA ASN A 61 3.71 -0.23 -20.31
C ASN A 61 2.61 -0.58 -21.31
N ARG A 62 1.42 -0.94 -20.82
CA ARG A 62 0.24 -1.18 -21.67
C ARG A 62 -0.35 0.11 -22.23
N VAL A 63 -0.19 1.23 -21.51
CA VAL A 63 -0.64 2.57 -21.93
C VAL A 63 0.17 3.03 -23.13
N LYS A 64 -0.53 3.42 -24.20
CA LYS A 64 0.09 3.84 -25.47
C LYS A 64 0.25 5.34 -25.57
N ASP A 65 -0.58 6.10 -24.86
CA ASP A 65 -0.53 7.55 -24.87
C ASP A 65 0.68 8.06 -24.08
N PRO A 66 1.59 8.83 -24.71
CA PRO A 66 2.85 9.21 -24.08
C PRO A 66 2.71 10.08 -22.83
N LYS A 67 1.71 10.99 -22.85
CA LYS A 67 1.45 11.92 -21.75
C LYS A 67 0.93 11.17 -20.52
N GLU A 68 -0.09 10.34 -20.72
CA GLU A 68 -0.68 9.52 -19.65
C GLU A 68 0.35 8.54 -19.09
N LYS A 69 1.10 7.87 -19.96
CA LYS A 69 2.19 6.99 -19.53
C LYS A 69 3.19 7.74 -18.66
N PHE A 70 3.58 8.96 -19.04
CA PHE A 70 4.48 9.78 -18.23
C PHE A 70 3.92 10.12 -16.86
N ILE A 71 2.67 10.57 -16.79
CA ILE A 71 2.01 10.88 -15.52
C ILE A 71 1.97 9.66 -14.59
N LEU A 72 1.57 8.49 -15.12
CA LEU A 72 1.51 7.27 -14.32
C LEU A 72 2.88 6.81 -13.82
N PHE A 73 3.93 6.96 -14.63
CA PHE A 73 5.28 6.60 -14.19
C PHE A 73 5.89 7.64 -13.23
N THR A 74 5.51 8.91 -13.30
CA THR A 74 5.90 9.91 -12.30
C THR A 74 5.21 9.67 -10.97
N GLU A 75 3.91 9.37 -10.97
CA GLU A 75 3.17 9.00 -9.76
C GLU A 75 3.76 7.73 -9.13
N LEU A 76 4.11 6.73 -9.94
CA LEU A 76 4.75 5.52 -9.46
C LEU A 76 6.13 5.80 -8.83
N LEU A 77 6.90 6.73 -9.39
CA LEU A 77 8.19 7.15 -8.86
C LEU A 77 8.03 7.80 -7.49
N GLU A 78 7.12 8.77 -7.38
CA GLU A 78 6.82 9.46 -6.13
C GLU A 78 6.35 8.48 -5.06
N THR A 79 5.45 7.56 -5.42
CA THR A 79 4.98 6.50 -4.51
C THR A 79 6.13 5.66 -3.97
N TYR A 80 7.12 5.29 -4.80
CA TYR A 80 8.27 4.51 -4.33
C TYR A 80 9.24 5.33 -3.49
N ILE A 81 9.42 6.62 -3.78
CA ILE A 81 10.21 7.52 -2.95
C ILE A 81 9.57 7.59 -1.56
N GLU A 82 8.28 7.91 -1.49
CA GLU A 82 7.54 7.99 -0.22
C GLU A 82 7.53 6.66 0.53
N ALA A 83 7.37 5.53 -0.17
CA ALA A 83 7.39 4.22 0.45
C ALA A 83 8.76 3.90 1.07
N LEU A 84 9.85 4.15 0.34
CA LEU A 84 11.21 3.92 0.83
C LEU A 84 11.54 4.83 2.01
N ASP A 85 11.13 6.10 1.94
CA ASP A 85 11.28 7.07 3.04
C ASP A 85 10.42 6.65 4.26
N GLY A 86 9.28 6.02 4.03
CA GLY A 86 8.40 5.43 5.05
C GLY A 86 8.89 4.09 5.62
N GLY A 87 10.07 3.60 5.20
CA GLY A 87 10.66 2.35 5.71
C GLY A 87 10.15 1.08 5.04
N TRP A 88 9.50 1.17 3.88
CA TRP A 88 9.16 0.01 3.06
C TRP A 88 10.42 -0.63 2.48
N SER A 89 10.47 -1.97 2.44
CA SER A 89 11.60 -2.72 1.88
C SER A 89 11.13 -3.71 0.82
N PRO A 90 11.79 -3.82 -0.35
CA PRO A 90 11.40 -4.80 -1.37
C PRO A 90 11.68 -6.26 -0.97
N ILE A 91 12.52 -6.50 0.04
CA ILE A 91 12.97 -7.83 0.46
C ILE A 91 12.09 -8.40 1.57
N ASP A 92 11.69 -7.55 2.54
CA ASP A 92 10.97 -8.00 3.72
C ASP A 92 9.45 -7.76 3.62
N GLU A 93 8.76 -8.77 3.09
CA GLU A 93 7.30 -8.76 2.97
C GLU A 93 6.58 -8.69 4.34
N ARG A 94 7.15 -9.26 5.40
CA ARG A 94 6.52 -9.27 6.74
C ARG A 94 6.48 -7.87 7.34
N SER A 95 7.58 -7.13 7.20
CA SER A 95 7.63 -5.73 7.66
C SER A 95 6.70 -4.85 6.83
N ASN A 96 6.63 -5.09 5.51
CA ASN A 96 5.69 -4.38 4.64
C ASN A 96 4.22 -4.62 5.03
N ASP A 97 3.85 -5.85 5.40
CA ASP A 97 2.49 -6.14 5.83
C ASP A 97 2.13 -5.48 7.17
N LYS A 98 3.10 -5.32 8.08
CA LYS A 98 2.90 -4.53 9.29
C LYS A 98 2.67 -3.06 8.94
N LEU A 99 3.47 -2.49 8.04
CA LEU A 99 3.30 -1.10 7.58
C LEU A 99 1.94 -0.90 6.91
N LYS A 100 1.53 -1.80 6.01
CA LYS A 100 0.19 -1.77 5.40
C LYS A 100 -0.92 -1.80 6.45
N ARG A 101 -0.78 -2.65 7.48
CA ARG A 101 -1.76 -2.71 8.57
C ARG A 101 -1.80 -1.44 9.39
N GLN A 102 -0.67 -0.79 9.63
CA GLN A 102 -0.61 0.50 10.34
C GLN A 102 -1.27 1.62 9.54
N ILE A 103 -1.06 1.65 8.22
CA ILE A 103 -1.68 2.64 7.33
C ILE A 103 -3.20 2.40 7.22
N VAL A 104 -3.64 1.13 7.16
CA VAL A 104 -5.05 0.76 6.98
C VAL A 104 -5.82 0.71 8.30
N SER A 105 -5.15 0.59 9.45
CA SER A 105 -5.81 0.58 10.75
C SER A 105 -6.38 1.97 11.05
N LEU A 106 -7.63 2.19 10.64
CA LEU A 106 -8.47 3.25 11.18
C LEU A 106 -8.44 3.14 12.71
N SER A 107 -8.11 4.24 13.37
CA SER A 107 -8.23 4.28 14.81
C SER A 107 -9.71 4.08 15.20
N LEU A 108 -9.95 3.54 16.39
CA LEU A 108 -11.30 3.32 16.87
C LEU A 108 -12.09 4.64 16.98
N GLU A 109 -11.39 5.75 17.20
CA GLU A 109 -11.94 7.10 17.26
C GLU A 109 -12.36 7.59 15.87
N GLU A 110 -11.51 7.46 14.85
CA GLU A 110 -11.85 7.79 13.45
C GLU A 110 -12.98 6.92 12.93
N GLY A 111 -12.99 5.63 13.30
CA GLY A 111 -14.06 4.71 12.97
C GLY A 111 -15.42 5.14 13.54
N LYS A 112 -15.45 5.71 14.76
CA LYS A 112 -16.68 6.26 15.35
C LYS A 112 -17.19 7.47 14.57
N VAL A 113 -16.30 8.39 14.19
CA VAL A 113 -16.66 9.59 13.43
C VAL A 113 -17.26 9.22 12.07
N LEU A 114 -16.63 8.29 11.33
CA LEU A 114 -17.15 7.81 10.05
C LEU A 114 -18.50 7.10 10.19
N PHE A 115 -18.67 6.34 11.27
CA PHE A 115 -19.92 5.63 11.56
C PHE A 115 -21.07 6.61 11.87
N GLU A 116 -20.82 7.63 12.69
CA GLU A 116 -21.81 8.66 13.00
C GLU A 116 -22.21 9.45 11.75
N ALA A 117 -21.24 9.90 10.96
CA ALA A 117 -21.48 10.62 9.71
C ALA A 117 -22.32 9.80 8.71
N TYR A 118 -22.06 8.50 8.58
CA TYR A 118 -22.85 7.60 7.74
C TYR A 118 -24.31 7.51 8.19
N HIS A 119 -24.55 7.40 9.50
CA HIS A 119 -25.90 7.26 10.04
C HIS A 119 -26.69 8.58 10.03
N GLU A 120 -26.01 9.72 10.17
CA GLU A 120 -26.60 11.05 10.00
C GLU A 120 -27.03 11.29 8.55
N ALA A 121 -26.16 10.96 7.58
CA ALA A 121 -26.47 11.07 6.15
C ALA A 121 -27.66 10.17 5.73
N LYS A 122 -27.82 9.01 6.38
CA LYS A 122 -28.95 8.09 6.17
C LYS A 122 -30.25 8.55 6.86
N GLY A 123 -30.22 9.65 7.62
CA GLY A 123 -31.39 10.18 8.32
C GLY A 123 -31.84 9.34 9.53
N ALA A 124 -30.91 8.62 10.18
CA ALA A 124 -31.24 7.82 11.34
C ALA A 124 -31.61 8.70 12.55
N ARG A 125 -32.61 8.30 13.33
CA ARG A 125 -32.99 9.01 14.56
C ARG A 125 -31.85 8.93 15.60
N LYS A 126 -31.56 10.04 16.28
CA LYS A 126 -30.46 10.19 17.28
C LYS A 126 -30.40 9.06 18.33
N LYS A 127 -31.54 8.57 18.82
CA LYS A 127 -31.59 7.44 19.78
C LYS A 127 -31.07 6.11 19.22
N SER A 128 -31.24 5.87 17.91
CA SER A 128 -30.76 4.65 17.24
C SER A 128 -29.24 4.67 17.05
N ILE A 129 -28.68 5.84 16.71
CA ILE A 129 -27.23 6.08 16.61
C ILE A 129 -26.57 5.80 17.97
N GLN A 130 -27.16 6.32 19.05
CA GLN A 130 -26.66 6.13 20.41
C GLN A 130 -26.68 4.67 20.87
N TYR A 131 -27.74 3.91 20.55
CA TYR A 131 -27.85 2.48 20.85
C TYR A 131 -26.84 1.62 20.07
N ASN A 132 -26.60 1.95 18.80
CA ASN A 132 -25.63 1.24 17.97
C ASN A 132 -24.18 1.51 18.41
N ASN A 133 -23.86 2.75 18.82
CA ASN A 133 -22.56 3.11 19.40
C ASN A 133 -22.26 2.33 20.70
N LEU A 134 -23.29 2.10 21.54
CA LEU A 134 -23.19 1.26 22.74
C LEU A 134 -23.00 -0.24 22.42
N SER A 135 -23.58 -0.71 21.31
CA SER A 135 -23.46 -2.10 20.87
C SER A 135 -22.10 -2.40 20.21
N ALA A 136 -21.50 -1.42 19.51
CA ALA A 136 -20.15 -1.52 18.95
C ALA A 136 -19.08 -1.71 20.04
N HIS A 137 -19.26 -1.08 21.21
CA HIS A 137 -18.42 -1.33 22.39
C HIS A 137 -18.57 -2.74 22.99
N LYS A 138 -19.61 -3.49 22.61
CA LYS A 138 -19.92 -4.83 23.12
C LYS A 138 -19.39 -5.96 22.25
N ILE A 139 -18.69 -5.68 21.15
CA ILE A 139 -17.95 -6.66 20.35
C ILE A 139 -16.66 -7.01 21.11
N ARG A 140 -16.84 -7.72 22.24
CA ARG A 140 -15.78 -8.35 23.02
C ARG A 140 -15.44 -9.65 22.30
N CYS A 141 -14.16 -9.81 21.99
CA CYS A 141 -13.47 -11.02 21.51
C CYS A 141 -14.29 -12.32 21.58
N PRO A 142 -14.56 -13.01 20.45
CA PRO A 142 -15.05 -14.38 20.48
C PRO A 142 -13.85 -15.32 20.67
N ASN A 143 -13.27 -15.35 21.88
CA ASN A 143 -12.45 -16.49 22.26
C ASN A 143 -12.45 -16.71 23.77
N ARG A 144 -13.59 -17.17 24.28
CA ARG A 144 -13.62 -17.95 25.51
C ARG A 144 -14.39 -19.23 25.21
N ARG A 145 -13.63 -20.26 24.87
CA ARG A 145 -14.08 -21.63 24.61
C ARG A 145 -14.93 -22.10 25.80
N LEU A 146 -16.20 -22.31 25.49
CA LEU A 146 -17.17 -23.28 26.02
C LEU A 146 -16.85 -23.96 27.36
N LEU A 147 -17.68 -23.60 28.33
CA LEU A 147 -18.38 -24.46 29.28
C LEU A 147 -18.25 -25.98 29.00
N SER A 148 -17.66 -26.72 29.95
CA SER A 148 -18.03 -28.11 30.21
C SER A 148 -19.28 -28.10 31.09
N LEU A 149 -20.45 -28.23 30.47
CA LEU A 149 -21.67 -28.72 31.13
C LEU A 149 -21.62 -30.25 31.09
N ASN A 150 -21.70 -30.90 32.25
CA ASN A 150 -22.33 -32.20 32.41
C ASN A 150 -23.01 -32.19 33.78
N SER A 151 -24.31 -31.93 33.76
CA SER A 151 -25.26 -32.23 34.82
C SER A 151 -25.69 -33.68 34.65
N ASP A 152 -25.23 -34.56 35.53
CA ASP A 152 -25.82 -35.89 35.78
C ASP A 152 -25.38 -36.36 37.17
N ALA A 153 -26.29 -36.34 38.14
CA ALA A 153 -26.46 -37.36 39.18
C ALA A 153 -27.46 -36.87 40.23
N CYS A 154 -28.69 -37.33 40.07
CA CYS A 154 -29.66 -37.55 41.15
C CYS A 154 -29.01 -38.45 42.22
N HIS A 155 -28.89 -38.00 43.48
CA HIS A 155 -28.97 -38.83 44.70
C HIS A 155 -28.70 -38.02 45.98
N ARG A 156 -29.77 -37.66 46.69
CA ARG A 156 -30.13 -38.07 48.07
C ARG A 156 -31.12 -37.09 48.68
#